data_AF-A0A6V6YRC1-F1
#
_entry.id   AF-A0A6V6YRC1-F1
#
_cell.length_a   1.000
_cell.length_b   1.000
_cell.length_c   1.000
_cell.angle_alpha   90.00
_cell.angle_beta   90.00
_cell.angle_gamma   90.00
#
_symmetry.space_group_name_H-M   'P 1'
#
loop_
_entity.id
_entity.type
_entity.pdbx_description
1 polymer ?
#
loop_
_entity_poly.entity_id
_entity_poly.type
_entity_poly.pdbx_seq_one_letter_code
_entity_poly.pdbx_strand_id
1 'polypeptide(L)'
;MINKISALEKLKNKEKFSDEEWKNRGLNPSEKSLCIKLEKDFNNLITNLISTIDSIKPNQEIEYIFEDYFKKIESYDLDTKEYEFVVDYFDEIAKNLDIEGIGEKLNFWTYDTEVYDFEKAEREASEKVLEEERKRHETLSTECRKCKTELVTFILERDDEIPSFEFDIIKCVKCSELNILDKGCGIKRYRFLNYELIEELPKEEYDLEKALKRLEQLTNQK
;
A
#
# COMPACT_ATOMS: atom_id res chain seq x y z
N MET A 1 -8.05 11.51 18.35
CA MET A 1 -8.05 12.96 18.05
C MET A 1 -7.61 13.79 19.26
N ILE A 2 -8.35 13.80 20.39
CA ILE A 2 -7.99 14.60 21.59
C ILE A 2 -6.54 14.33 22.09
N ASN A 3 -6.10 13.07 22.06
CA ASN A 3 -4.74 12.72 22.49
C ASN A 3 -3.63 13.23 21.53
N LYS A 4 -3.90 13.32 20.22
CA LYS A 4 -2.92 13.79 19.21
C LYS A 4 -2.69 15.30 19.33
N ILE A 5 -3.79 16.07 19.43
CA ILE A 5 -3.73 17.52 19.61
C ILE A 5 -3.06 17.88 20.94
N SER A 6 -3.38 17.18 22.03
CA SER A 6 -2.75 17.43 23.33
C SER A 6 -1.23 17.16 23.30
N ALA A 7 -0.78 16.14 22.57
CA ALA A 7 0.66 15.87 22.40
C ALA A 7 1.35 17.00 21.61
N LEU A 8 0.75 17.44 20.52
CA LEU A 8 1.26 18.57 19.74
C LEU A 8 1.31 19.89 20.53
N GLU A 9 0.27 20.19 21.32
CA GLU A 9 0.26 21.37 22.19
C GLU A 9 1.38 21.32 23.25
N LYS A 10 1.66 20.16 23.83
CA LYS A 10 2.80 20.00 24.74
C LYS A 10 4.13 20.29 24.02
N LEU A 11 4.32 19.76 22.82
CA LEU A 11 5.54 19.97 22.04
C LEU A 11 5.69 21.44 21.59
N LYS A 12 4.59 22.11 21.25
CA LYS A 12 4.59 23.53 20.89
C LYS A 12 5.03 24.41 22.05
N ASN A 13 4.60 24.09 23.28
CA ASN A 13 4.94 24.85 24.49
C ASN A 13 6.36 24.58 25.03
N LYS A 14 7.07 23.59 24.47
CA LYS A 14 8.47 23.30 24.78
C LYS A 14 9.40 24.24 23.98
N GLU A 15 10.46 24.74 24.60
CA GLU A 15 11.55 25.44 23.89
C GLU A 15 12.48 24.40 23.22
N LYS A 16 12.13 23.98 22.01
CA LYS A 16 12.74 22.87 21.26
C LYS A 16 14.20 23.11 20.90
N PHE A 17 14.56 24.36 20.62
CA PHE A 17 15.94 24.70 20.22
C PHE A 17 16.68 25.51 21.30
N SER A 18 16.32 25.31 22.56
CA SER A 18 17.03 25.91 23.71
C SER A 18 18.41 25.27 23.92
N ASP A 19 19.33 26.01 24.55
CA ASP A 19 20.67 25.51 24.88
C ASP A 19 20.64 24.20 25.67
N GLU A 20 19.61 24.00 26.50
CA GLU A 20 19.42 22.79 27.30
C GLU A 20 19.08 21.59 26.40
N GLU A 21 18.20 21.76 25.42
CA GLU A 21 17.81 20.68 24.51
C GLU A 21 18.98 20.24 23.61
N TRP A 22 19.77 21.19 23.09
CA TRP A 22 21.01 20.86 22.37
C TRP A 22 21.96 20.04 23.24
N LYS A 23 22.15 20.44 24.51
CA LYS A 23 23.02 19.72 25.46
C LYS A 23 22.46 18.34 25.81
N ASN A 24 21.15 18.20 25.94
CA ASN A 24 20.50 16.91 26.20
C ASN A 24 20.74 15.91 25.05
N ARG A 25 20.82 16.39 23.82
CA ARG A 25 21.26 15.59 22.66
C ARG A 25 22.77 15.35 22.60
N GLY A 26 23.56 16.00 23.45
CA GLY A 26 25.03 15.92 23.42
C GLY A 26 25.69 16.83 22.39
N LEU A 27 25.00 17.91 21.99
CA LEU A 27 25.45 18.89 21.02
C LEU A 27 25.75 20.24 21.69
N ASN A 28 26.58 21.04 21.03
CA ASN A 28 26.69 22.45 21.38
C ASN A 28 25.48 23.20 20.80
N PRO A 29 24.92 24.20 21.50
CA PRO A 29 23.88 25.04 20.94
C PRO A 29 24.34 25.71 19.64
N SER A 30 23.45 25.73 18.66
CA SER A 30 23.64 26.46 17.41
C SER A 30 23.58 27.98 17.63
N GLU A 31 23.78 28.76 16.57
CA GLU A 31 23.62 30.21 16.62
C GLU A 31 22.20 30.59 17.06
N LYS A 32 22.12 31.56 17.98
CA LYS A 32 20.86 32.02 18.55
C LYS A 32 19.83 32.46 17.50
N SER A 33 20.29 33.08 16.41
CA SER A 33 19.46 33.47 15.27
C SER A 33 18.80 32.27 14.60
N LEU A 34 19.56 31.20 14.38
CA LEU A 34 19.08 29.95 13.81
C LEU A 34 18.11 29.25 14.76
N CYS A 35 18.44 29.13 16.05
CA CYS A 35 17.53 28.55 17.05
C CYS A 35 16.18 29.28 17.10
N ILE A 36 16.17 30.62 17.08
CA ILE A 36 14.92 31.41 17.05
C ILE A 36 14.12 31.13 15.77
N LYS A 37 14.81 30.99 14.63
CA LYS A 37 14.17 30.71 13.34
C LYS A 37 13.53 29.32 13.35
N LEU A 38 14.28 28.29 13.74
CA LEU A 38 13.81 26.91 13.87
C LEU A 38 12.62 26.82 14.84
N GLU A 39 12.72 27.44 16.01
CA GLU A 39 11.64 27.47 17.00
C GLU A 39 10.35 28.05 16.41
N LYS A 40 10.47 29.18 15.69
CA LYS A 40 9.33 29.81 15.02
C LYS A 40 8.72 28.89 13.97
N ASP A 41 9.53 28.28 13.11
CA ASP A 41 9.04 27.46 12.01
C ASP A 41 8.42 26.15 12.49
N PHE A 42 8.97 25.50 13.50
CA PHE A 42 8.35 24.34 14.14
C PHE A 42 7.04 24.70 14.84
N ASN A 43 6.97 25.84 15.53
CA ASN A 43 5.71 26.28 16.16
C ASN A 43 4.63 26.61 15.12
N ASN A 44 5.01 27.12 13.95
CA ASN A 44 4.09 27.31 12.82
C ASN A 44 3.63 25.98 12.22
N LEU A 45 4.55 25.03 12.01
CA LEU A 45 4.22 23.66 11.58
C LEU A 45 3.19 23.04 12.51
N ILE A 46 3.48 23.02 13.82
CA ILE A 46 2.59 22.42 14.82
C ILE A 46 1.22 23.10 14.84
N THR A 47 1.18 24.43 14.72
CA THR A 47 -0.09 25.19 14.68
C THR A 47 -0.93 24.83 13.45
N ASN A 48 -0.29 24.66 12.29
CA ASN A 48 -0.97 24.25 11.06
C ASN A 48 -1.48 22.80 11.16
N LEU A 49 -0.68 21.90 11.73
CA LEU A 49 -1.08 20.50 11.93
C LEU A 49 -2.28 20.40 12.88
N ILE A 50 -2.29 21.12 14.01
CA ILE A 50 -3.43 21.17 14.94
C ILE A 50 -4.69 21.66 14.22
N SER A 51 -4.59 22.76 13.45
CA SER A 51 -5.72 23.32 12.71
C SER A 51 -6.29 22.36 11.67
N THR A 52 -5.43 21.60 10.99
CA THR A 52 -5.82 20.58 10.00
C THR A 52 -6.50 19.38 10.65
N ILE A 53 -6.02 18.95 11.82
CA ILE A 53 -6.63 17.85 12.59
C ILE A 53 -8.00 18.28 13.14
N ASP A 54 -8.11 19.49 13.69
CA ASP A 54 -9.37 20.03 14.23
C ASP A 54 -10.46 20.19 13.17
N SER A 55 -10.08 20.40 11.91
CA SER A 55 -11.00 20.54 10.78
C SER A 55 -11.36 19.23 10.06
N ILE A 56 -10.93 18.06 10.59
CA ILE A 56 -11.20 16.71 10.03
C ILE A 56 -10.81 16.61 8.55
N LYS A 57 -9.67 17.22 8.19
CA LYS A 57 -9.13 17.15 6.84
C LYS A 57 -8.46 15.79 6.56
N PRO A 58 -8.34 15.37 5.29
CA PRO A 58 -7.73 14.09 4.93
C PRO A 58 -6.27 14.01 5.36
N ASN A 59 -5.78 12.81 5.69
CA ASN A 59 -4.37 12.57 6.07
C ASN A 59 -3.36 13.07 5.02
N GLN A 60 -3.74 13.10 3.75
CA GLN A 60 -2.92 13.66 2.66
C GLN A 60 -2.57 15.14 2.87
N GLU A 61 -3.44 15.92 3.49
CA GLU A 61 -3.18 17.34 3.75
C GLU A 61 -2.22 17.53 4.93
N ILE A 62 -2.26 16.62 5.91
CA ILE A 62 -1.28 16.55 7.00
C ILE A 62 0.11 16.25 6.43
N GLU A 63 0.20 15.25 5.54
CA GLU A 63 1.45 14.90 4.85
C GLU A 63 2.01 16.06 4.02
N TYR A 64 1.16 16.75 3.27
CA TYR A 64 1.58 17.91 2.47
C TYR A 64 2.15 19.04 3.32
N ILE A 65 1.49 19.39 4.43
CA ILE A 65 1.98 20.41 5.37
C ILE A 65 3.33 19.99 5.95
N PHE A 66 3.47 18.71 6.30
CA PHE A 66 4.69 18.19 6.88
C PHE A 66 5.87 18.27 5.90
N GLU A 67 5.66 17.86 4.65
CA GLU A 67 6.66 17.91 3.57
C GLU A 67 7.07 19.34 3.21
N ASP A 68 6.13 20.28 3.13
CA ASP A 68 6.40 21.68 2.82
C ASP A 68 7.33 22.32 3.86
N TYR A 69 7.06 22.07 5.16
CA TYR A 69 7.92 22.57 6.24
C TYR A 69 9.28 21.88 6.28
N PHE A 70 9.33 20.58 5.96
CA PHE A 70 10.60 19.87 5.88
C PHE A 70 11.51 20.50 4.83
N LYS A 71 11.02 20.65 3.58
CA LYS A 71 11.77 21.30 2.48
C LYS A 71 12.15 22.74 2.80
N LYS A 72 11.27 23.47 3.49
CA LYS A 72 11.57 24.84 3.94
C LYS A 72 12.76 24.86 4.90
N ILE A 73 12.83 23.94 5.87
CA ILE A 73 13.92 23.92 6.85
C ILE A 73 15.19 23.31 6.26
N GLU A 74 15.08 22.33 5.37
CA GLU A 74 16.20 21.77 4.59
C GLU A 74 16.92 22.85 3.77
N SER A 75 16.19 23.89 3.31
CA SER A 75 16.81 25.04 2.64
C SER A 75 17.68 25.90 3.57
N TYR A 76 17.74 25.60 4.87
CA TYR A 76 18.62 26.30 5.79
C TYR A 76 20.01 25.67 5.67
N ASP A 77 21.03 26.51 5.69
CA ASP A 77 22.44 26.09 5.64
C ASP A 77 22.82 25.46 7.00
N LEU A 78 22.22 24.31 7.30
CA LEU A 78 22.41 23.54 8.53
C LEU A 78 23.62 22.63 8.36
N ASP A 79 24.44 22.53 9.40
CA ASP A 79 25.41 21.46 9.46
C ASP A 79 24.73 20.10 9.69
N THR A 80 25.47 19.00 9.52
CA THR A 80 24.93 17.64 9.67
C THR A 80 24.27 17.40 11.04
N LYS A 81 24.86 17.91 12.13
CA LYS A 81 24.35 17.69 13.49
C LYS A 81 23.12 18.53 13.78
N GLU A 82 23.08 19.75 13.27
CA GLU A 82 21.92 20.63 13.34
C GLU A 82 20.75 20.04 12.55
N TYR A 83 21.03 19.53 11.35
CA TYR A 83 20.05 18.86 10.50
C TYR A 83 19.49 17.59 11.17
N GLU A 84 20.35 16.71 11.68
CA GLU A 84 19.91 15.52 12.42
C GLU A 84 19.06 15.87 13.64
N PHE A 85 19.37 16.96 14.36
CA PHE A 85 18.56 17.39 15.50
C PHE A 85 17.17 17.90 15.08
N VAL A 86 17.11 18.64 13.97
CA VAL A 86 15.84 19.05 13.35
C VAL A 86 15.01 17.84 12.96
N VAL A 87 15.63 16.82 12.35
CA VAL A 87 14.96 15.59 11.93
C VAL A 87 14.35 14.83 13.10
N ASP A 88 14.98 14.80 14.29
CA ASP A 88 14.36 14.15 15.45
C ASP A 88 13.03 14.79 15.84
N TYR A 89 12.90 16.12 15.75
CA TYR A 89 11.65 16.79 16.08
C TYR A 89 10.57 16.51 15.04
N PHE A 90 10.93 16.38 13.76
CA PHE A 90 9.99 15.89 12.76
C PHE A 90 9.54 14.45 13.09
N ASP A 91 10.46 13.56 13.46
CA ASP A 91 10.14 12.19 13.89
C ASP A 91 9.25 12.16 15.15
N GLU A 92 9.50 13.03 16.14
CA GLU A 92 8.66 13.17 17.33
C GLU A 92 7.24 13.62 16.97
N ILE A 93 7.08 14.59 16.07
CA ILE A 93 5.78 15.05 15.57
C ILE A 93 5.06 13.91 14.85
N ALA A 94 5.77 13.22 13.95
CA ALA A 94 5.27 12.07 13.20
C ALA A 94 4.71 10.97 14.12
N LYS A 95 5.48 10.58 15.15
CA LYS A 95 5.08 9.61 16.16
C LYS A 95 3.84 10.05 16.94
N ASN A 96 3.78 11.33 17.34
CA ASN A 96 2.61 11.89 18.02
C ASN A 96 1.35 11.90 17.14
N LEU A 97 1.53 11.99 15.82
CA LEU A 97 0.44 12.02 14.86
C LEU A 97 0.04 10.65 14.33
N ASP A 98 0.84 9.60 14.55
CA ASP A 98 0.57 8.23 14.09
C ASP A 98 0.25 8.24 12.60
N ILE A 99 1.11 8.89 11.81
CA ILE A 99 1.03 8.97 10.36
C ILE A 99 1.82 7.77 9.82
N GLU A 100 1.12 6.84 9.17
CA GLU A 100 1.77 5.69 8.54
C GLU A 100 2.77 6.13 7.45
N GLY A 101 3.95 5.49 7.40
CA GLY A 101 4.95 5.71 6.35
C GLY A 101 5.75 7.01 6.42
N ILE A 102 5.45 7.95 7.33
CA ILE A 102 6.20 9.23 7.40
C ILE A 102 7.63 9.04 7.89
N GLY A 103 7.91 8.04 8.74
CA GLY A 103 9.26 7.72 9.17
C GLY A 103 10.16 7.24 8.02
N GLU A 104 9.58 6.50 7.07
CA GLU A 104 10.27 6.06 5.85
C GLU A 104 10.56 7.26 4.94
N LYS A 105 9.60 8.18 4.80
CA LYS A 105 9.79 9.44 4.05
C LYS A 105 10.86 10.32 4.69
N LEU A 106 10.88 10.44 6.02
CA LEU A 106 11.91 11.20 6.74
C LEU A 106 13.29 10.59 6.54
N ASN A 107 13.43 9.27 6.62
CA ASN A 107 14.70 8.60 6.33
C ASN A 107 15.14 8.82 4.88
N PHE A 108 14.22 8.74 3.93
CA PHE A 108 14.49 9.05 2.52
C PHE A 108 14.98 10.49 2.34
N TRP A 109 14.24 11.48 2.87
CA TRP A 109 14.62 12.89 2.76
C TRP A 109 15.93 13.23 3.49
N THR A 110 16.25 12.51 4.57
CA THR A 110 17.44 12.78 5.39
C THR A 110 18.71 12.19 4.79
N TYR A 111 18.63 11.00 4.20
CA TYR A 111 19.81 10.21 3.81
C TYR A 111 19.88 9.89 2.31
N ASP A 112 18.90 10.33 1.51
CA ASP A 112 18.79 10.04 0.07
C ASP A 112 18.86 8.53 -0.28
N THR A 113 18.69 7.66 0.72
CA THR A 113 18.60 6.22 0.55
C THR A 113 17.15 5.89 0.23
N GLU A 114 16.88 5.56 -1.04
CA GLU A 114 15.66 4.86 -1.44
C GLU A 114 15.44 3.69 -0.47
N VAL A 115 14.37 3.76 0.32
CA VAL A 115 13.93 2.60 1.09
C VAL A 115 13.56 1.55 0.04
N TYR A 116 14.33 0.46 -0.01
CA TYR A 116 14.03 -0.65 -0.92
C TYR A 116 12.68 -1.24 -0.49
N ASP A 117 11.64 -0.81 -1.20
CA ASP A 117 10.27 -1.26 -1.01
C ASP A 117 10.17 -2.69 -1.56
N PHE A 118 10.47 -3.65 -0.68
CA PHE A 118 10.45 -5.08 -0.99
C PHE A 118 9.10 -5.52 -1.56
N GLU A 119 7.99 -4.98 -1.04
CA GLU A 119 6.64 -5.33 -1.49
C GLU A 119 6.38 -4.81 -2.91
N LYS A 120 6.77 -3.57 -3.21
CA LYS A 120 6.65 -3.01 -4.56
C LYS A 120 7.56 -3.73 -5.53
N ALA A 121 8.81 -4.01 -5.17
CA ALA A 121 9.75 -4.73 -6.02
C ALA A 121 9.28 -6.16 -6.31
N GLU A 122 8.75 -6.86 -5.30
CA GLU A 122 8.17 -8.20 -5.47
C GLU A 122 6.92 -8.17 -6.36
N ARG A 123 6.05 -7.16 -6.19
CA ARG A 123 4.89 -6.96 -7.05
C ARG A 123 5.29 -6.71 -8.49
N GLU A 124 6.22 -5.78 -8.73
CA GLU A 124 6.71 -5.45 -10.07
C GLU A 124 7.38 -6.65 -10.75
N ALA A 125 8.17 -7.42 -10.00
CA ALA A 125 8.77 -8.66 -10.50
C ALA A 125 7.71 -9.70 -10.87
N SER A 126 6.69 -9.87 -10.01
CA SER A 126 5.58 -10.80 -10.23
C SER A 126 4.72 -10.41 -11.43
N GLU A 127 4.42 -9.12 -11.58
CA GLU A 127 3.69 -8.57 -12.74
C GLU A 127 4.46 -8.79 -14.04
N LYS A 128 5.78 -8.60 -14.02
CA LYS A 128 6.63 -8.85 -15.19
C LYS A 128 6.62 -10.32 -15.61
N VAL A 129 6.77 -11.24 -14.66
CA VAL A 129 6.67 -12.69 -14.93
C VAL A 129 5.31 -13.02 -15.53
N LEU A 130 4.24 -12.45 -14.97
CA LEU A 130 2.88 -12.69 -15.45
C LEU A 130 2.66 -12.18 -16.88
N GLU A 131 3.16 -10.99 -17.19
CA GLU A 131 3.10 -10.41 -18.53
C GLU A 131 3.87 -11.25 -19.56
N GLU A 132 5.02 -11.79 -19.17
CA GLU A 132 5.78 -12.71 -20.02
C GLU A 132 5.04 -14.04 -20.25
N GLU A 133 4.29 -14.55 -19.28
CA GLU A 133 3.44 -15.74 -19.47
C GLU A 133 2.26 -15.42 -20.40
N ARG A 134 1.62 -14.24 -20.27
CA ARG A 134 0.54 -13.79 -21.19
C ARG A 134 1.00 -13.64 -22.63
N LYS A 135 2.27 -13.29 -22.86
CA LYS A 135 2.87 -13.22 -24.20
C LYS A 135 3.22 -14.60 -24.78
N ARG A 136 3.57 -15.56 -23.91
CA ARG A 136 4.01 -16.90 -24.32
C ARG A 136 2.87 -17.87 -24.55
N HIS A 137 1.75 -17.69 -23.86
CA HIS A 137 0.66 -18.65 -23.84
C HIS A 137 -0.66 -18.02 -24.28
N GLU A 138 -1.47 -18.81 -24.99
CA GLU A 138 -2.87 -18.46 -25.22
C GLU A 138 -3.59 -18.41 -23.87
N THR A 139 -4.44 -17.40 -23.67
CA THR A 139 -5.19 -17.21 -22.43
C THR A 139 -6.68 -17.26 -22.66
N LEU A 140 -7.39 -17.97 -21.78
CA LEU A 140 -8.84 -17.86 -21.59
C LEU A 140 -9.08 -17.03 -20.33
N SER A 141 -9.87 -15.96 -20.42
CA SER A 141 -10.21 -15.13 -19.24
C SER A 141 -11.70 -14.93 -19.07
N THR A 142 -12.12 -14.83 -17.81
CA THR A 142 -13.47 -14.46 -17.42
C THR A 142 -13.44 -13.53 -16.21
N GLU A 143 -14.43 -12.67 -16.05
CA GLU A 143 -14.52 -11.80 -14.89
C GLU A 143 -15.20 -12.51 -13.71
N CYS A 144 -14.67 -12.31 -12.50
CA CYS A 144 -15.39 -12.65 -11.29
C CYS A 144 -16.73 -11.90 -11.26
N ARG A 145 -17.83 -12.65 -11.09
CA ARG A 145 -19.20 -12.13 -11.06
C ARG A 145 -19.41 -11.03 -10.01
N LYS A 146 -18.69 -11.10 -8.90
CA LYS A 146 -18.79 -10.15 -7.77
C LYS A 146 -17.78 -9.01 -7.83
N CYS A 147 -16.48 -9.32 -7.83
CA CYS A 147 -15.43 -8.31 -7.66
C CYS A 147 -14.76 -7.85 -8.96
N LYS A 148 -15.16 -8.41 -10.12
CA LYS A 148 -14.63 -8.08 -11.45
C LYS A 148 -13.15 -8.39 -11.66
N THR A 149 -12.47 -9.04 -10.72
CA THR A 149 -11.12 -9.56 -10.94
C THR A 149 -11.12 -10.53 -12.11
N GLU A 150 -10.15 -10.36 -13.01
CA GLU A 150 -9.92 -11.27 -14.13
C GLU A 150 -9.39 -12.62 -13.63
N LEU A 151 -10.13 -13.68 -13.94
CA LEU A 151 -9.81 -15.08 -13.64
C LEU A 151 -9.22 -15.67 -14.92
N VAL A 152 -7.95 -16.05 -14.90
CA VAL A 152 -7.17 -16.32 -16.11
C VAL A 152 -6.71 -17.78 -16.14
N THR A 153 -6.90 -18.43 -17.29
CA THR A 153 -6.36 -19.76 -17.62
C THR A 153 -5.31 -19.61 -18.71
N PHE A 154 -4.08 -20.04 -18.46
CA PHE A 154 -3.00 -20.12 -19.43
C PHE A 154 -3.00 -21.52 -20.08
N ILE A 155 -3.18 -21.58 -21.40
CA ILE A 155 -3.18 -22.82 -22.17
C ILE A 155 -1.72 -23.13 -22.55
N LEU A 156 -1.19 -24.21 -21.97
CA LEU A 156 0.21 -24.62 -22.18
C LEU A 156 0.35 -25.57 -23.36
N GLU A 157 -0.68 -26.37 -23.65
CA GLU A 157 -0.68 -27.36 -24.73
C GLU A 157 -2.10 -27.58 -25.25
N ARG A 158 -2.24 -27.55 -26.59
CA ARG A 158 -3.48 -27.86 -27.32
C ARG A 158 -3.42 -29.29 -27.85
N ASP A 159 -4.58 -29.94 -27.89
CA ASP A 159 -4.76 -31.25 -28.51
C ASP A 159 -6.21 -31.36 -29.02
N ASP A 160 -6.39 -31.30 -30.33
CA ASP A 160 -7.71 -31.20 -30.97
C ASP A 160 -8.58 -32.47 -30.77
N GLU A 161 -7.99 -33.58 -30.32
CA GLU A 161 -8.73 -34.79 -29.97
C GLU A 161 -9.47 -34.67 -28.63
N ILE A 162 -9.14 -33.66 -27.80
CA ILE A 162 -9.76 -33.46 -26.49
C ILE A 162 -11.10 -32.73 -26.66
N PRO A 163 -12.24 -33.39 -26.36
CA PRO A 163 -13.54 -32.75 -26.45
C PRO A 163 -13.73 -31.74 -25.31
N SER A 164 -14.81 -30.96 -25.40
CA SER A 164 -15.26 -30.18 -24.24
C SER A 164 -16.10 -31.10 -23.35
N PHE A 165 -15.53 -31.55 -22.23
CA PHE A 165 -16.14 -32.59 -21.38
C PHE A 165 -16.61 -32.11 -20.01
N GLU A 166 -16.29 -30.88 -19.57
CA GLU A 166 -16.66 -30.42 -18.23
C GLU A 166 -16.92 -28.91 -18.12
N PHE A 167 -17.69 -28.54 -17.10
CA PHE A 167 -17.75 -27.19 -16.53
C PHE A 167 -16.97 -27.17 -15.22
N ASP A 168 -16.19 -26.12 -14.97
CA ASP A 168 -15.46 -25.96 -13.73
C ASP A 168 -16.19 -24.99 -12.80
N ILE A 169 -16.36 -25.37 -11.53
CA ILE A 169 -16.65 -24.44 -10.45
C ILE A 169 -15.33 -23.93 -9.90
N ILE A 170 -15.11 -22.62 -10.01
CA ILE A 170 -13.87 -21.96 -9.60
C ILE A 170 -14.13 -20.90 -8.52
N LYS A 171 -13.24 -20.77 -7.55
CA LYS A 171 -13.32 -19.77 -6.47
C LYS A 171 -12.36 -18.63 -6.74
N CYS A 172 -12.85 -17.40 -6.79
CA CYS A 172 -12.01 -16.21 -6.92
C CYS A 172 -11.10 -16.07 -5.68
N VAL A 173 -9.79 -15.97 -5.88
CA VAL A 173 -8.83 -15.81 -4.77
C VAL A 173 -9.04 -14.47 -4.03
N LYS A 174 -9.45 -13.42 -4.73
CA LYS A 174 -9.63 -12.07 -4.15
C LYS A 174 -10.84 -11.94 -3.22
N CYS A 175 -11.99 -12.47 -3.61
CA CYS A 175 -13.24 -12.26 -2.86
C CYS A 175 -13.97 -13.56 -2.47
N SER A 176 -13.36 -14.71 -2.73
CA SER A 176 -13.92 -16.04 -2.45
C SER A 176 -15.25 -16.39 -3.13
N GLU A 177 -15.70 -15.57 -4.07
CA GLU A 177 -16.90 -15.79 -4.88
C GLU A 177 -16.72 -17.02 -5.78
N LEU A 178 -17.74 -17.88 -5.85
CA LEU A 178 -17.75 -19.01 -6.79
C LEU A 178 -18.24 -18.56 -8.17
N ASN A 179 -17.60 -19.06 -9.21
CA ASN A 179 -17.90 -18.78 -10.60
C ASN A 179 -17.94 -20.10 -11.39
N ILE A 180 -18.62 -20.07 -12.53
CA ILE A 180 -18.57 -21.17 -13.50
C ILE A 180 -17.64 -20.79 -14.64
N LEU A 181 -16.80 -21.73 -15.07
CA LEU A 181 -15.92 -21.60 -16.21
C LEU A 181 -16.16 -22.76 -17.18
N ASP A 182 -16.29 -22.45 -18.46
CA ASP A 182 -16.27 -23.45 -19.54
C ASP A 182 -14.98 -23.25 -20.32
N LYS A 183 -14.05 -24.20 -20.21
CA LYS A 183 -12.75 -24.13 -20.88
C LYS A 183 -12.86 -24.39 -22.39
N GLY A 184 -13.98 -24.98 -22.86
CA GLY A 184 -14.14 -25.41 -24.25
C GLY A 184 -13.43 -26.73 -24.54
N CYS A 185 -13.12 -26.98 -25.82
CA CYS A 185 -12.40 -28.17 -26.26
C CYS A 185 -10.93 -27.87 -26.55
N GLY A 186 -10.15 -28.93 -26.74
CA GLY A 186 -8.80 -28.84 -27.29
C GLY A 186 -7.72 -28.46 -26.30
N ILE A 187 -7.97 -28.49 -24.98
CA ILE A 187 -7.02 -28.05 -23.95
C ILE A 187 -6.50 -29.28 -23.21
N LYS A 188 -5.22 -29.60 -23.41
CA LYS A 188 -4.56 -30.75 -22.78
C LYS A 188 -3.88 -30.41 -21.47
N ARG A 189 -3.23 -29.24 -21.41
CA ARG A 189 -2.54 -28.75 -20.22
C ARG A 189 -2.74 -27.27 -20.05
N TYR A 190 -3.02 -26.86 -18.83
CA TYR A 190 -3.21 -25.47 -18.46
C TYR A 190 -2.70 -25.17 -17.06
N ARG A 191 -2.59 -23.88 -16.77
CA ARG A 191 -2.39 -23.33 -15.42
C ARG A 191 -3.38 -22.18 -15.22
N PHE A 192 -3.63 -21.81 -13.98
CA PHE A 192 -4.60 -20.78 -13.66
C PHE A 192 -4.07 -19.74 -12.68
N LEU A 193 -4.66 -18.54 -12.76
CA LEU A 193 -4.35 -17.38 -11.94
C LEU A 193 -5.64 -16.74 -11.42
N ASN A 194 -5.58 -16.23 -10.18
CA ASN A 194 -6.66 -15.54 -9.48
C ASN A 194 -7.90 -16.38 -9.17
N TYR A 195 -7.85 -17.69 -9.42
CA TYR A 195 -8.87 -18.62 -8.98
C TYR A 195 -8.30 -19.95 -8.48
N GLU A 196 -9.09 -20.66 -7.68
CA GLU A 196 -8.88 -22.06 -7.31
C GLU A 196 -9.96 -22.92 -7.98
N LEU A 197 -9.60 -24.11 -8.46
CA LEU A 197 -10.57 -25.10 -8.93
C LEU A 197 -11.22 -25.79 -7.71
N ILE A 198 -12.55 -25.80 -7.64
CA ILE A 198 -13.30 -26.38 -6.53
C ILE A 198 -13.93 -27.71 -6.92
N GLU A 199 -14.57 -27.76 -8.09
CA GLU A 199 -15.29 -28.94 -8.55
C GLU A 199 -15.32 -28.95 -10.09
N GLU A 200 -15.12 -30.12 -10.68
CA GLU A 200 -15.26 -30.38 -12.11
C GLU A 200 -16.61 -31.09 -12.34
N LEU A 201 -17.40 -30.58 -13.28
CA LEU A 201 -18.76 -31.05 -13.57
C LEU A 201 -18.82 -31.65 -14.99
N PRO A 202 -18.83 -32.98 -15.13
CA PRO A 202 -18.86 -33.64 -16.44
C PRO A 202 -20.12 -33.25 -17.23
N LYS A 203 -19.95 -32.88 -18.51
CA LYS A 203 -21.03 -32.43 -19.39
C LYS A 203 -21.98 -33.56 -19.79
N GLU A 204 -21.57 -34.81 -19.61
CA GLU A 204 -22.44 -35.98 -19.75
C GLU A 204 -23.59 -35.96 -18.71
N GLU A 205 -23.34 -35.38 -17.53
CA GLU A 205 -24.29 -35.32 -16.41
C GLU A 205 -24.89 -33.92 -16.22
N TYR A 206 -24.08 -32.89 -16.47
CA TYR A 206 -24.39 -31.49 -16.23
C TYR A 206 -24.49 -30.70 -17.54
N ASP A 207 -25.70 -30.26 -17.89
CA ASP A 207 -25.85 -29.11 -18.77
C ASP A 207 -25.55 -27.80 -18.02
N LEU A 208 -25.47 -26.68 -18.74
CA LEU A 208 -25.16 -25.37 -18.14
C LEU A 208 -26.16 -24.98 -17.03
N GLU A 209 -27.45 -25.32 -17.19
CA GLU A 209 -28.48 -24.98 -16.20
C GLU A 209 -28.27 -25.77 -14.90
N LYS A 210 -27.99 -27.07 -15.00
CA LYS A 210 -27.65 -27.93 -13.86
C LYS A 210 -26.35 -27.49 -13.19
N ALA A 211 -25.34 -27.11 -13.97
CA ALA A 211 -24.09 -26.62 -13.44
C ALA A 211 -24.30 -25.32 -12.64
N LEU A 212 -25.09 -24.38 -13.16
CA LEU A 212 -25.45 -23.15 -12.43
C LEU A 212 -26.24 -23.45 -11.14
N LYS A 213 -27.17 -24.42 -11.16
CA LYS A 213 -27.86 -24.87 -9.93
C LYS A 213 -26.89 -25.45 -8.90
N ARG A 214 -25.89 -26.23 -9.33
CA ARG A 214 -24.84 -26.77 -8.45
C ARG A 214 -24.00 -25.64 -7.83
N LEU A 215 -23.64 -24.65 -8.63
CA LEU A 215 -22.94 -23.45 -8.16
C LEU A 215 -23.73 -22.73 -7.06
N GLU A 216 -25.03 -22.49 -7.27
CA GLU A 216 -25.91 -21.85 -6.28
C GLU A 216 -26.02 -22.66 -4.99
N GLN A 217 -26.10 -23.99 -5.08
CA GLN A 217 -26.13 -24.86 -3.90
C GLN A 217 -24.86 -24.71 -3.05
N LEU A 218 -23.68 -24.70 -3.68
CA LEU A 218 -22.41 -24.52 -2.97
C LEU A 218 -22.28 -23.13 -2.36
N THR A 219 -22.78 -22.09 -3.04
CA THR A 219 -22.78 -20.72 -2.51
C THR A 219 -23.65 -20.59 -1.26
N ASN A 220 -24.78 -21.29 -1.20
CA ASN A 220 -25.73 -21.25 -0.07
C ASN A 220 -25.35 -22.17 1.11
N GLN A 221 -24.30 -23.00 0.97
CA GLN A 221 -23.81 -23.89 2.03
C GLN A 221 -22.70 -23.26 2.90
N LYS A 222 -22.27 -22.03 2.59
CA LYS A 222 -21.33 -21.22 3.39
C LYS A 222 -22.08 -20.27 4.31
#